data_AF-A0A0N0BC02-F1
#
_entry.id   AF-A0A0N0BC02-F1
#
_cell.length_a   1.000
_cell.length_b   1.000
_cell.length_c   1.000
_cell.angle_alpha   90.00
_cell.angle_beta   90.00
_cell.angle_gamma   90.00
#
_symmetry.space_group_name_H-M   'P 1'
#
loop_
_entity.id
_entity.type
_entity.pdbx_description
1 polymer ?
#
loop_
_entity_poly.entity_id
_entity_poly.type
_entity_poly.pdbx_seq_one_letter_code
_entity_poly.pdbx_strand_id
1 'polypeptide(L)'
;MGKLRVLLVMGVICACTCGGRTECGNLAQISLLTSVHDDPSCRKLSARGVLLYEAAKLLAEIHNNKTSGYDIELTVLDTCGSITGALKAAMKALVGADTNCLQPPYYLGIIGPDTATNAEAVHKITSVLKVPHIVRRESNSPYLHHLAKESDSYLVQGTLKIVEELKWKSFSLVVNADEDGEDDSQNIAKKLTMAAIQKGLCVLIDDGDQDDLTSHIVHIGAPEDGFFGKPVNATVLVVSEGRLEQRLKRVNSTNTILLLEDSRNEFSGLEARVEKSKWWTNKDSGKYDAEELREVRWLEDAIKAYAKALDTLCKKKKCKSQVNAVDWNNVLSNVVADHAKETQLNAASLELLMKAKASDLQTIGTIAVGKNKVKLHWGDDDDKKDNDNDKDDDDDDDDDDDSDDDDDDDDDDNEDKMPKTFKKLISKEKGTKTGCATTPKEIKMLHEDDDETAQVLVSEMDNTEWWTMVGTVSGVGVAMFVVGILAVYVVYTNIRGPVAPKNARIERDTSLRRVGSDREPPVRAQRHPRTLQRRDSNRSIRSTISEKSV
;
A
#
# COMPACT_ATOMS: atom_id res chain seq x y z
N MET A 1 -9.64 64.67 30.52
CA MET A 1 -8.79 63.48 30.24
C MET A 1 -9.67 62.29 29.86
N GLY A 2 -10.09 62.14 28.60
CA GLY A 2 -11.11 61.13 28.27
C GLY A 2 -11.28 60.77 26.79
N LYS A 3 -10.28 60.96 25.94
CA LYS A 3 -10.38 60.60 24.50
C LYS A 3 -9.13 59.89 23.93
N LEU A 4 -8.22 59.41 24.77
CA LEU A 4 -6.96 58.80 24.32
C LEU A 4 -6.76 57.32 24.74
N ARG A 5 -7.84 56.61 25.08
CA ARG A 5 -7.77 55.17 25.44
C ARG A 5 -8.60 54.23 24.56
N VAL A 6 -9.41 54.75 23.63
CA VAL A 6 -10.23 53.91 22.73
C VAL A 6 -9.47 53.50 21.46
N LEU A 7 -8.41 54.23 21.08
CA LEU A 7 -7.60 53.90 19.90
C LEU A 7 -6.56 52.78 20.13
N LEU A 8 -6.29 52.39 21.38
CA LEU A 8 -5.28 51.38 21.69
C LEU A 8 -5.85 49.95 21.82
N VAL A 9 -7.18 49.80 21.84
CA VAL A 9 -7.86 48.49 21.91
C VAL A 9 -8.29 47.98 20.53
N MET A 10 -8.37 48.84 19.51
CA MET A 10 -8.59 48.40 18.11
C MET A 10 -7.29 47.97 17.39
N GLY A 11 -6.12 48.15 18.01
CA GLY A 11 -4.82 47.80 17.42
C GLY A 11 -4.34 46.36 17.62
N VAL A 12 -5.11 45.52 18.35
CA VAL A 12 -4.69 44.14 18.71
C VAL A 12 -5.62 43.06 18.14
N ILE A 13 -6.62 43.42 17.32
CA ILE A 13 -7.53 42.45 16.67
C ILE A 13 -7.10 42.09 15.23
N CYS A 14 -6.03 42.70 14.70
CA CYS A 14 -5.56 42.43 13.33
C CYS A 14 -4.16 41.78 13.24
N ALA A 15 -3.76 40.98 14.25
CA ALA A 15 -2.51 40.21 14.19
C ALA A 15 -2.72 38.68 14.13
N CYS A 16 -3.92 38.23 13.76
CA CYS A 16 -4.15 36.90 13.17
C CYS A 16 -4.49 37.06 11.69
N THR A 17 -3.72 37.87 10.94
CA THR A 17 -3.74 37.78 9.49
C THR A 17 -2.90 36.56 9.12
N CYS A 18 -3.59 35.49 8.71
CA CYS A 18 -3.01 34.34 8.03
C CYS A 18 -2.00 34.84 6.99
N GLY A 19 -0.82 34.23 6.98
CA GLY A 19 0.29 34.66 6.14
C GLY A 19 -0.06 34.60 4.66
N GLY A 20 -0.41 35.75 4.08
CA GLY A 20 0.28 36.29 2.90
C GLY A 20 0.35 35.46 1.61
N ARG A 21 -0.58 34.54 1.33
CA ARG A 21 -0.86 34.09 -0.04
C ARG A 21 -2.32 34.36 -0.38
N THR A 22 -2.64 35.62 -0.67
CA THR A 22 -3.99 36.03 -1.09
C THR A 22 -4.33 35.66 -2.54
N GLU A 23 -3.39 35.06 -3.26
CA GLU A 23 -3.60 34.49 -4.58
C GLU A 23 -3.17 33.04 -4.53
N CYS A 24 -4.12 32.13 -4.27
CA CYS A 24 -3.89 30.72 -4.55
C CYS A 24 -3.72 30.64 -6.09
N GLY A 25 -2.51 30.35 -6.57
CA GLY A 25 -2.14 30.43 -8.01
C GLY A 25 -2.58 29.22 -8.83
N ASN A 26 -2.11 29.09 -10.08
CA ASN A 26 -2.35 27.91 -10.94
C ASN A 26 -1.60 26.63 -10.47
N LEU A 27 -1.32 26.54 -9.18
CA LEU A 27 -0.52 25.51 -8.53
C LEU A 27 -1.45 24.66 -7.65
N ALA A 28 -1.39 23.34 -7.83
CA ALA A 28 -2.13 22.37 -7.04
C ALA A 28 -1.17 21.58 -6.15
N GLN A 29 -1.43 21.55 -4.85
CA GLN A 29 -0.55 20.95 -3.86
C GLN A 29 -1.08 19.57 -3.41
N ILE A 30 -0.17 18.60 -3.34
CA ILE A 30 -0.38 17.28 -2.74
C ILE A 30 0.64 17.12 -1.61
N SER A 31 0.21 16.61 -0.46
CA SER A 31 1.13 16.27 0.63
C SER A 31 1.41 14.78 0.65
N LEU A 32 2.68 14.39 0.56
CA LEU A 32 3.12 13.00 0.74
C LEU A 32 3.59 12.81 2.18
N LEU A 33 2.92 11.94 2.93
CA LEU A 33 3.33 11.55 4.28
C LEU A 33 4.03 10.20 4.18
N THR A 34 5.34 10.16 4.39
CA THR A 34 6.14 8.92 4.29
C THR A 34 7.26 8.91 5.33
N SER A 35 7.76 7.71 5.66
CA SER A 35 8.80 7.49 6.65
C SER A 35 10.17 7.70 6.01
N VAL A 36 10.68 8.95 6.03
CA VAL A 36 12.06 9.22 5.59
C VAL A 36 13.06 8.69 6.61
N HIS A 37 12.63 8.60 7.87
CA HIS A 37 13.34 7.89 8.93
C HIS A 37 12.49 6.75 9.49
N ASP A 38 13.14 5.65 9.87
CA ASP A 38 12.50 4.41 10.36
C ASP A 38 12.47 4.31 11.88
N ASP A 39 12.70 5.42 12.59
CA ASP A 39 12.67 5.45 14.04
C ASP A 39 11.86 6.65 14.59
N PRO A 40 11.19 6.51 15.74
CA PRO A 40 10.39 7.58 16.33
C PRO A 40 11.18 8.85 16.68
N SER A 41 12.52 8.79 16.75
CA SER A 41 13.37 9.96 17.00
C SER A 41 13.84 10.67 15.73
N CYS A 42 13.46 10.16 14.55
CA CYS A 42 13.77 10.70 13.23
C CYS A 42 15.29 10.82 12.98
N ARG A 43 16.06 9.74 13.25
CA ARG A 43 17.52 9.71 13.15
C ARG A 43 18.06 8.64 12.21
N LYS A 44 17.45 7.45 12.19
CA LYS A 44 17.78 6.33 11.30
C LYS A 44 17.11 6.56 9.96
N LEU A 45 17.90 6.92 8.95
CA LEU A 45 17.40 7.12 7.60
C LEU A 45 16.87 5.82 6.99
N SER A 46 15.78 5.95 6.25
CA SER A 46 15.18 4.87 5.46
C SER A 46 15.63 5.00 4.01
N ALA A 47 16.27 3.97 3.44
CA ALA A 47 16.64 3.96 2.02
C ALA A 47 15.40 4.14 1.13
N ARG A 48 14.33 3.39 1.45
CA ARG A 48 13.00 3.51 0.83
C ARG A 48 12.41 4.92 1.01
N GLY A 49 12.50 5.49 2.20
CA GLY A 49 12.01 6.84 2.46
C GLY A 49 12.73 7.93 1.65
N VAL A 50 14.05 7.83 1.49
CA VAL A 50 14.83 8.74 0.64
C VAL A 50 14.51 8.55 -0.84
N LEU A 51 14.33 7.30 -1.28
CA LEU A 51 13.87 6.99 -2.64
C LEU A 51 12.54 7.68 -2.94
N LEU A 52 11.52 7.50 -2.08
CA LEU A 52 10.21 8.14 -2.25
C LEU A 52 10.29 9.67 -2.19
N TYR A 53 11.17 10.22 -1.36
CA TYR A 53 11.40 11.66 -1.27
C TYR A 53 11.90 12.27 -2.59
N GLU A 54 12.91 11.65 -3.23
CA GLU A 54 13.41 12.15 -4.52
C GLU A 54 12.50 11.77 -5.68
N ALA A 55 11.85 10.60 -5.62
CA ALA A 55 10.86 10.18 -6.60
C ALA A 55 9.67 11.15 -6.66
N ALA A 56 9.15 11.61 -5.52
CA ALA A 56 8.06 12.57 -5.48
C ALA A 56 8.37 13.85 -6.28
N LYS A 57 9.60 14.37 -6.16
CA LYS A 57 10.04 15.55 -6.93
C LYS A 57 10.14 15.25 -8.41
N LEU A 58 10.81 14.14 -8.76
CA LEU A 58 10.98 13.72 -10.15
C LEU A 58 9.63 13.52 -10.84
N LEU A 59 8.69 12.84 -10.19
CA LEU A 59 7.36 12.57 -10.73
C LEU A 59 6.54 13.86 -10.91
N ALA A 60 6.65 14.82 -9.98
CA ALA A 60 6.05 16.15 -10.12
C ALA A 60 6.59 16.88 -11.35
N GLU A 61 7.92 16.89 -11.53
CA GLU A 61 8.57 17.53 -12.68
C GLU A 61 8.16 16.86 -14.00
N ILE A 62 8.14 15.52 -14.04
CA ILE A 62 7.71 14.75 -15.22
C ILE A 62 6.25 15.09 -15.57
N HIS A 63 5.37 15.17 -14.57
CA HIS A 63 3.98 15.53 -14.79
C HIS A 63 3.86 16.94 -15.39
N ASN A 64 4.47 17.94 -14.72
CA ASN A 64 4.37 19.35 -15.10
C ASN A 64 5.00 19.64 -16.47
N ASN A 65 6.02 18.88 -16.87
CA ASN A 65 6.62 19.01 -18.20
C ASN A 65 5.74 18.41 -19.31
N LYS A 66 4.92 17.40 -19.00
CA LYS A 66 4.05 16.72 -19.98
C LYS A 66 2.69 17.39 -20.13
N THR A 67 2.19 18.02 -19.07
CA THR A 67 0.84 18.60 -19.07
C THR A 67 0.88 20.11 -19.17
N SER A 68 -0.08 20.68 -19.89
CA SER A 68 -0.32 22.14 -19.89
C SER A 68 -1.37 22.53 -18.84
N GLY A 69 -1.66 21.64 -17.90
CA GLY A 69 -2.67 21.73 -16.84
C GLY A 69 -2.19 22.51 -15.61
N TYR A 70 -2.80 22.25 -14.45
CA TYR A 70 -2.29 22.79 -13.19
C TYR A 70 -0.91 22.22 -12.90
N ASP A 71 -0.01 23.07 -12.43
CA ASP A 71 1.29 22.59 -11.95
C ASP A 71 1.06 21.86 -10.62
N ILE A 72 1.57 20.64 -10.49
CA ILE A 72 1.48 19.86 -9.27
C ILE A 72 2.74 20.11 -8.42
N GLU A 73 2.53 20.55 -7.18
CA GLU A 73 3.56 20.63 -6.14
C GLU A 73 3.38 19.47 -5.14
N LEU A 74 4.43 18.67 -4.96
CA LEU A 74 4.46 17.60 -3.96
C LEU A 74 5.28 18.03 -2.74
N THR A 75 4.61 18.11 -1.59
CA THR A 75 5.26 18.40 -0.30
C THR A 75 5.45 17.10 0.47
N VAL A 76 6.71 16.65 0.58
CA VAL A 76 7.04 15.43 1.32
C VAL A 76 7.28 15.75 2.79
N LEU A 77 6.60 15.01 3.68
CA LEU A 77 6.60 15.21 5.12
C LEU A 77 6.94 13.91 5.83
N ASP A 78 8.00 13.96 6.63
CA ASP A 78 8.52 12.81 7.34
C ASP A 78 7.64 12.42 8.54
N THR A 79 7.20 11.16 8.55
CA THR A 79 6.39 10.56 9.62
C THR A 79 7.25 9.87 10.69
N CYS A 80 8.54 9.66 10.43
CA CYS A 80 9.48 8.97 11.30
C CYS A 80 8.98 7.59 11.78
N GLY A 81 8.26 6.86 10.92
CA GLY A 81 7.73 5.53 11.22
C GLY A 81 6.73 5.44 12.39
N SER A 82 6.24 6.57 12.93
CA SER A 82 5.48 6.59 14.18
C SER A 82 4.15 7.35 14.06
N ILE A 83 3.17 6.97 14.89
CA ILE A 83 1.87 7.66 14.96
C ILE A 83 2.06 9.14 15.30
N THR A 84 2.91 9.46 16.27
CA THR A 84 3.18 10.84 16.68
C THR A 84 3.83 11.65 15.55
N GLY A 85 4.79 11.07 14.84
CA GLY A 85 5.42 11.72 13.70
C GLY A 85 4.44 11.90 12.54
N ALA A 86 3.60 10.91 12.23
CA ALA A 86 2.54 11.00 11.24
C ALA A 86 1.52 12.11 11.54
N LEU A 87 1.07 12.24 12.80
CA LEU A 87 0.18 13.33 13.23
C LEU A 87 0.85 14.69 13.07
N LYS A 88 2.13 14.81 13.44
CA LYS A 88 2.90 16.05 13.29
C LYS A 88 3.10 16.42 11.82
N ALA A 89 3.38 15.43 10.95
CA ALA A 89 3.47 15.59 9.52
C ALA A 89 2.14 16.08 8.94
N ALA A 90 1.02 15.44 9.29
CA ALA A 90 -0.31 15.86 8.86
C ALA A 90 -0.67 17.29 9.32
N MET A 91 -0.37 17.66 10.56
CA MET A 91 -0.60 19.04 11.01
C MET A 91 0.23 20.05 10.22
N LYS A 92 1.49 19.71 9.89
CA LYS A 92 2.34 20.55 9.02
C LYS A 92 1.77 20.65 7.60
N ALA A 93 1.23 19.57 7.04
CA ALA A 93 0.56 19.58 5.74
C ALA A 93 -0.60 20.59 5.73
N LEU A 94 -1.48 20.50 6.73
CA LEU A 94 -2.68 21.33 6.84
C LEU A 94 -2.36 22.81 7.08
N VAL A 95 -1.35 23.10 7.90
CA VAL A 95 -0.90 24.47 8.16
C VAL A 95 -0.15 25.04 6.96
N GLY A 96 0.67 24.23 6.29
CA GLY A 96 1.44 24.63 5.12
C GLY A 96 0.58 24.99 3.91
N ALA A 97 -0.58 24.35 3.77
CA ALA A 97 -1.52 24.60 2.68
C ALA A 97 -2.37 25.88 2.83
N ASP A 98 -2.21 26.66 3.92
CA ASP A 98 -3.13 27.71 4.39
C ASP A 98 -4.57 27.18 4.56
N THR A 99 -5.15 27.37 5.75
CA THR A 99 -6.55 26.97 6.02
C THR A 99 -7.56 27.49 4.99
N ASN A 100 -7.25 28.60 4.31
CA ASN A 100 -8.11 29.17 3.27
C ASN A 100 -7.93 28.53 1.88
N CYS A 101 -6.82 27.85 1.59
CA CYS A 101 -6.58 27.15 0.32
C CYS A 101 -6.67 25.60 0.46
N LEU A 102 -7.21 25.06 1.57
CA LEU A 102 -7.43 23.61 1.78
C LEU A 102 -8.49 22.96 0.86
N GLN A 103 -8.90 23.64 -0.21
CA GLN A 103 -9.88 23.16 -1.17
C GLN A 103 -9.28 23.13 -2.59
N PRO A 104 -9.76 22.22 -3.45
CA PRO A 104 -9.41 22.24 -4.86
C PRO A 104 -9.80 23.57 -5.52
N PRO A 105 -9.03 24.06 -6.50
CA PRO A 105 -7.91 23.37 -7.16
C PRO A 105 -6.57 23.42 -6.43
N TYR A 106 -6.47 24.11 -5.29
CA TYR A 106 -5.18 24.47 -4.70
C TYR A 106 -4.61 23.40 -3.79
N TYR A 107 -5.45 22.74 -2.99
CA TYR A 107 -5.02 21.60 -2.17
C TYR A 107 -5.85 20.38 -2.53
N LEU A 108 -5.18 19.34 -3.01
CA LEU A 108 -5.83 18.14 -3.54
C LEU A 108 -6.02 17.06 -2.47
N GLY A 109 -5.07 16.94 -1.55
CA GLY A 109 -5.17 15.96 -0.47
C GLY A 109 -3.82 15.41 -0.03
N ILE A 110 -3.87 14.21 0.54
CA ILE A 110 -2.73 13.54 1.17
C ILE A 110 -2.49 12.18 0.52
N ILE A 111 -1.24 11.85 0.21
CA ILE A 111 -0.81 10.49 -0.11
C ILE A 111 -0.19 9.89 1.16
N GLY A 112 -0.66 8.71 1.57
CA GLY A 112 -0.24 8.03 2.80
C GLY A 112 -0.99 8.51 4.06
N PRO A 113 -0.44 8.25 5.26
CA PRO A 113 0.86 7.65 5.58
C PRO A 113 0.98 6.15 5.26
N ASP A 114 2.20 5.61 5.38
CA ASP A 114 2.59 4.26 4.90
C ASP A 114 1.85 3.11 5.59
N THR A 115 1.50 3.23 6.87
CA THR A 115 0.82 2.18 7.65
C THR A 115 -0.66 2.49 7.88
N ALA A 116 -1.49 1.43 7.95
CA ALA A 116 -2.92 1.57 8.20
C ALA A 116 -3.21 2.28 9.54
N THR A 117 -2.45 1.94 10.59
CA THR A 117 -2.59 2.54 11.92
C THR A 117 -2.28 4.04 11.91
N ASN A 118 -1.22 4.45 11.20
CA ASN A 118 -0.89 5.87 11.03
C ASN A 118 -1.97 6.57 10.19
N ALA A 119 -2.50 5.91 9.16
CA ALA A 119 -3.51 6.49 8.28
C ALA A 119 -4.82 6.74 9.02
N GLU A 120 -5.28 5.80 9.83
CA GLU A 120 -6.45 5.99 10.69
C GLU A 120 -6.25 7.08 11.74
N ALA A 121 -5.06 7.16 12.34
CA ALA A 121 -4.75 8.19 13.32
C ALA A 121 -4.77 9.60 12.70
N VAL A 122 -4.14 9.76 11.54
CA VAL A 122 -4.15 11.01 10.77
C VAL A 122 -5.56 11.33 10.28
N HIS A 123 -6.32 10.32 9.84
CA HIS A 123 -7.67 10.52 9.34
C HIS A 123 -8.62 11.14 10.38
N LYS A 124 -8.46 10.80 11.66
CA LYS A 124 -9.27 11.39 12.75
C LYS A 124 -9.16 12.91 12.82
N ILE A 125 -8.03 13.49 12.42
CA ILE A 125 -7.86 14.95 12.38
C ILE A 125 -8.21 15.55 11.01
N THR A 126 -7.90 14.86 9.91
CA THR A 126 -8.13 15.39 8.55
C THR A 126 -9.59 15.28 8.10
N SER A 127 -10.35 14.33 8.66
CA SER A 127 -11.79 14.17 8.41
C SER A 127 -12.63 15.40 8.77
N VAL A 128 -12.25 16.12 9.83
CA VAL A 128 -12.92 17.37 10.26
C VAL A 128 -12.84 18.43 9.15
N LEU A 129 -11.73 18.43 8.41
CA LEU A 129 -11.45 19.34 7.30
C LEU A 129 -11.85 18.74 5.94
N LYS A 130 -12.42 17.52 5.92
CA LYS A 130 -12.83 16.79 4.71
C LYS A 130 -11.70 16.64 3.68
N VAL A 131 -10.47 16.48 4.16
CA VAL A 131 -9.30 16.26 3.30
C VAL A 131 -9.22 14.78 2.94
N PRO A 132 -9.26 14.40 1.65
CA PRO A 132 -9.14 13.02 1.25
C PRO A 132 -7.69 12.55 1.24
N HIS A 133 -7.52 11.26 1.47
CA HIS A 133 -6.24 10.57 1.39
C HIS A 133 -6.30 9.46 0.35
N ILE A 134 -5.19 9.23 -0.36
CA ILE A 134 -4.93 7.98 -1.06
C ILE A 134 -4.04 7.11 -0.16
N VAL A 135 -4.51 5.92 0.18
CA VAL A 135 -3.87 4.99 1.12
C VAL A 135 -3.71 3.59 0.52
N ARG A 136 -2.78 2.81 1.07
CA ARG A 136 -2.42 1.46 0.60
C ARG A 136 -3.32 0.35 1.12
N ARG A 137 -4.09 0.62 2.16
CA ARG A 137 -4.92 -0.36 2.86
C ARG A 137 -6.37 0.07 2.80
N GLU A 138 -7.25 -0.89 2.61
CA GLU A 138 -8.68 -0.66 2.63
C GLU A 138 -9.12 -0.06 3.96
N SER A 139 -10.05 0.89 3.88
CA SER A 139 -10.66 1.51 5.04
C SER A 139 -12.13 1.77 4.75
N ASN A 140 -12.95 1.68 5.80
CA ASN A 140 -14.36 2.02 5.74
C ASN A 140 -14.61 3.54 5.77
N SER A 141 -13.56 4.35 5.89
CA SER A 141 -13.71 5.81 5.89
C SER A 141 -13.98 6.36 4.49
N PRO A 142 -14.96 7.26 4.31
CA PRO A 142 -15.27 7.85 3.01
C PRO A 142 -14.18 8.79 2.47
N TYR A 143 -13.19 9.19 3.28
CA TYR A 143 -12.09 10.06 2.86
C TYR A 143 -10.74 9.33 2.81
N LEU A 144 -10.72 8.00 3.00
CA LEU A 144 -9.55 7.16 2.82
C LEU A 144 -9.76 6.30 1.58
N HIS A 145 -9.22 6.73 0.44
CA HIS A 145 -9.35 6.06 -0.84
C HIS A 145 -8.25 5.02 -0.97
N HIS A 146 -8.64 3.75 -1.06
CA HIS A 146 -7.71 2.65 -1.25
C HIS A 146 -7.22 2.61 -2.71
N LEU A 147 -5.92 2.80 -2.89
CA LEU A 147 -5.22 2.51 -4.14
C LEU A 147 -4.36 1.27 -3.90
N ALA A 148 -4.72 0.16 -4.53
CA ALA A 148 -4.01 -1.11 -4.37
C ALA A 148 -2.58 -1.00 -4.89
N LYS A 149 -1.62 -1.57 -4.14
CA LYS A 149 -0.26 -1.82 -4.63
C LYS A 149 -0.33 -2.88 -5.74
N GLU A 150 0.57 -2.78 -6.70
CA GLU A 150 0.74 -3.78 -7.77
C GLU A 150 0.93 -5.18 -7.16
N SER A 151 0.29 -6.19 -7.76
CA SER A 151 0.31 -7.58 -7.27
C SER A 151 1.48 -8.35 -7.86
N ASP A 152 2.15 -9.18 -7.06
CA ASP A 152 3.20 -10.13 -7.50
C ASP A 152 2.73 -11.18 -8.53
N SER A 153 1.43 -11.25 -8.80
CA SER A 153 0.85 -12.30 -9.63
C SER A 153 1.47 -12.37 -11.03
N TYR A 154 1.92 -11.26 -11.59
CA TYR A 154 2.52 -11.26 -12.94
C TYR A 154 3.90 -11.95 -12.94
N LEU A 155 4.71 -11.76 -11.90
CA LEU A 155 6.00 -12.46 -11.73
C LEU A 155 5.78 -13.96 -11.60
N VAL A 156 4.80 -14.38 -10.79
CA VAL A 156 4.46 -15.79 -10.61
C VAL A 156 4.00 -16.41 -11.93
N GLN A 157 3.09 -15.74 -12.64
CA GLN A 157 2.57 -16.21 -13.93
C GLN A 157 3.65 -16.27 -15.02
N GLY A 158 4.51 -15.26 -15.09
CA GLY A 158 5.65 -15.23 -16.01
C GLY A 158 6.66 -16.34 -15.70
N THR A 159 6.99 -16.53 -14.42
CA THR A 159 7.88 -17.62 -13.97
C THR A 159 7.33 -18.99 -14.38
N LEU A 160 6.06 -19.25 -14.08
CA LEU A 160 5.42 -20.52 -14.46
C LEU A 160 5.34 -20.71 -15.98
N LYS A 161 5.23 -19.63 -16.76
CA LYS A 161 5.27 -19.72 -18.22
C LYS A 161 6.65 -20.17 -18.70
N ILE A 162 7.74 -19.63 -18.14
CA ILE A 162 9.09 -20.08 -18.50
C ILE A 162 9.34 -21.53 -18.09
N VAL A 163 8.93 -21.92 -16.88
CA VAL A 163 9.01 -23.31 -16.40
C VAL A 163 8.25 -24.27 -17.33
N GLU A 164 7.10 -23.84 -17.84
CA GLU A 164 6.29 -24.58 -18.81
C GLU A 164 6.99 -24.71 -20.18
N GLU A 165 7.55 -23.61 -20.71
CA GLU A 165 8.30 -23.61 -21.98
C GLU A 165 9.57 -24.46 -21.91
N LEU A 166 10.24 -24.47 -20.76
CA LEU A 166 11.38 -25.34 -20.49
C LEU A 166 10.96 -26.81 -20.37
N LYS A 167 9.69 -27.10 -20.07
CA LYS A 167 9.14 -28.45 -19.82
C LYS A 167 9.63 -29.07 -18.52
N TRP A 168 9.90 -28.23 -17.53
CA TRP A 168 10.26 -28.67 -16.19
C TRP A 168 9.06 -29.34 -15.50
N LYS A 169 9.32 -30.47 -14.84
CA LYS A 169 8.35 -31.15 -13.97
C LYS A 169 8.63 -30.92 -12.49
N SER A 170 9.87 -30.55 -12.17
CA SER A 170 10.33 -30.27 -10.82
C SER A 170 11.43 -29.21 -10.84
N PHE A 171 11.51 -28.41 -9.78
CA PHE A 171 12.60 -27.46 -9.55
C PHE A 171 12.82 -27.24 -8.05
N SER A 172 14.06 -26.85 -7.70
CA SER A 172 14.38 -26.33 -6.37
C SER A 172 14.09 -24.83 -6.33
N LEU A 173 13.41 -24.35 -5.29
CA LEU A 173 13.07 -22.96 -5.06
C LEU A 173 13.99 -22.39 -3.98
N VAL A 174 14.76 -21.38 -4.35
CA VAL A 174 15.70 -20.66 -3.47
C VAL A 174 15.19 -19.24 -3.26
N VAL A 175 15.15 -18.80 -2.01
CA VAL A 175 14.77 -17.45 -1.60
C VAL A 175 15.76 -17.01 -0.55
N ASN A 176 16.35 -15.83 -0.71
CA ASN A 176 17.14 -15.27 0.37
C ASN A 176 16.19 -14.87 1.50
N ALA A 177 16.34 -15.48 2.67
CA ALA A 177 15.57 -15.08 3.84
C ALA A 177 16.26 -13.89 4.50
N ASP A 178 15.73 -12.69 4.32
CA ASP A 178 16.07 -11.57 5.19
C ASP A 178 15.36 -11.72 6.55
N GLU A 179 16.05 -11.33 7.63
CA GLU A 179 15.65 -11.55 9.03
C GLU A 179 14.32 -10.88 9.42
N ASP A 180 13.78 -9.96 8.59
CA ASP A 180 12.67 -9.08 8.96
C ASP A 180 11.27 -9.56 8.51
N GLY A 181 11.13 -10.70 7.83
CA GLY A 181 9.85 -11.42 7.66
C GLY A 181 8.70 -10.73 6.90
N GLU A 182 8.91 -9.51 6.38
CA GLU A 182 7.95 -8.75 5.55
C GLU A 182 8.41 -8.62 4.09
N ASP A 183 9.23 -9.55 3.59
CA ASP A 183 9.82 -9.47 2.26
C ASP A 183 8.84 -9.89 1.15
N ASP A 184 8.70 -9.03 0.12
CA ASP A 184 7.95 -9.28 -1.11
C ASP A 184 8.45 -10.60 -1.77
N SER A 185 9.75 -10.96 -1.64
CA SER A 185 10.34 -12.20 -2.17
C SER A 185 9.75 -13.47 -1.54
N GLN A 186 9.53 -13.50 -0.21
CA GLN A 186 8.90 -14.64 0.46
C GLN A 186 7.44 -14.81 0.04
N ASN A 187 6.73 -13.68 -0.16
CA ASN A 187 5.35 -13.71 -0.64
C ASN A 187 5.27 -14.21 -2.08
N ILE A 188 6.18 -13.78 -2.96
CA ILE A 188 6.34 -14.30 -4.32
C ILE A 188 6.58 -15.80 -4.28
N ALA A 189 7.53 -16.26 -3.47
CA ALA A 189 7.88 -17.67 -3.33
C ALA A 189 6.70 -18.51 -2.85
N LYS A 190 5.96 -18.05 -1.83
CA LYS A 190 4.75 -18.73 -1.34
C LYS A 190 3.69 -18.86 -2.43
N LYS A 191 3.38 -17.76 -3.12
CA LYS A 191 2.40 -17.75 -4.23
C LYS A 191 2.86 -18.65 -5.38
N LEU A 192 4.14 -18.63 -5.72
CA LEU A 192 4.74 -19.46 -6.75
C LEU A 192 4.62 -20.95 -6.40
N THR A 193 4.97 -21.34 -5.18
CA THR A 193 4.85 -22.72 -4.70
C THR A 193 3.40 -23.21 -4.80
N MET A 194 2.44 -22.43 -4.32
CA MET A 194 1.01 -22.78 -4.41
C MET A 194 0.56 -22.94 -5.87
N ALA A 195 0.92 -21.99 -6.75
CA ALA A 195 0.54 -22.02 -8.15
C ALA A 195 1.23 -23.15 -8.94
N ALA A 196 2.48 -23.47 -8.60
CA ALA A 196 3.23 -24.59 -9.18
C ALA A 196 2.59 -25.94 -8.81
N ILE A 197 2.24 -26.13 -7.54
CA ILE A 197 1.53 -27.34 -7.07
C ILE A 197 0.18 -27.50 -7.79
N GLN A 198 -0.56 -26.41 -7.97
CA GLN A 198 -1.82 -26.42 -8.73
C GLN A 198 -1.63 -26.83 -10.20
N LYS A 199 -0.46 -26.53 -10.80
CA LYS A 199 -0.06 -26.99 -12.14
C LYS A 199 0.53 -28.41 -12.15
N GLY A 200 0.59 -29.11 -11.01
CA GLY A 200 1.14 -30.46 -10.89
C GLY A 200 2.67 -30.52 -10.93
N LEU A 201 3.36 -29.42 -10.62
CA LEU A 201 4.82 -29.35 -10.53
C LEU A 201 5.32 -29.75 -9.14
N CYS A 202 6.49 -30.37 -9.07
CA CYS A 202 7.16 -30.77 -7.84
C CYS A 202 8.13 -29.66 -7.41
N VAL A 203 7.88 -29.00 -6.27
CA VAL A 203 8.72 -27.90 -5.76
C VAL A 203 9.49 -28.39 -4.54
N LEU A 204 10.82 -28.26 -4.57
CA LEU A 204 11.70 -28.53 -3.43
C LEU A 204 12.15 -27.18 -2.86
N ILE A 205 11.83 -26.87 -1.62
CA ILE A 205 12.24 -25.60 -0.99
C ILE A 205 13.64 -25.81 -0.42
N ASP A 206 14.60 -24.98 -0.83
CA ASP A 206 15.96 -24.98 -0.28
C ASP A 206 15.95 -24.44 1.14
N ASP A 207 16.47 -25.22 2.09
CA ASP A 207 16.62 -24.84 3.50
C ASP A 207 18.06 -24.44 3.87
N GLY A 208 18.94 -24.37 2.86
CA GLY A 208 20.35 -23.99 3.01
C GLY A 208 21.32 -25.16 2.90
N ASP A 209 20.82 -26.40 2.79
CA ASP A 209 21.64 -27.58 2.56
C ASP A 209 21.98 -27.75 1.06
N GLN A 210 23.28 -27.76 0.75
CA GLN A 210 23.79 -27.76 -0.63
C GLN A 210 23.43 -29.01 -1.44
N ASP A 211 23.11 -30.11 -0.75
CA ASP A 211 22.75 -31.39 -1.38
C ASP A 211 21.30 -31.41 -1.91
N ASP A 212 20.49 -30.41 -1.57
CA ASP A 212 19.06 -30.32 -1.94
C ASP A 212 18.81 -29.54 -3.24
N LEU A 213 19.86 -28.96 -3.83
CA LEU A 213 19.77 -28.27 -5.10
C LEU A 213 19.72 -29.26 -6.27
N THR A 214 18.60 -29.24 -6.98
CA THR A 214 18.44 -30.00 -8.23
C THR A 214 19.08 -29.28 -9.41
N SER A 215 19.08 -29.94 -10.58
CA SER A 215 19.57 -29.34 -11.83
C SER A 215 18.70 -28.19 -12.36
N HIS A 216 17.48 -28.02 -11.83
CA HIS A 216 16.57 -26.94 -12.21
C HIS A 216 16.28 -26.10 -10.98
N ILE A 217 16.72 -24.85 -10.99
CA ILE A 217 16.65 -23.98 -9.82
C ILE A 217 15.88 -22.72 -10.20
N VAL A 218 14.89 -22.35 -9.40
CA VAL A 218 14.24 -21.04 -9.44
C VAL A 218 14.74 -20.24 -8.23
N HIS A 219 15.36 -19.11 -8.47
CA HIS A 219 15.85 -18.20 -7.44
C HIS A 219 15.01 -16.92 -7.45
N ILE A 220 14.40 -16.55 -6.32
CA ILE A 220 13.65 -15.29 -6.17
C ILE A 220 14.55 -14.23 -5.53
N GLY A 221 14.57 -13.03 -6.11
CA GLY A 221 15.39 -11.91 -5.64
C GLY A 221 16.86 -12.01 -6.08
N ALA A 222 17.71 -11.18 -5.48
CA ALA A 222 19.11 -11.03 -5.83
C ALA A 222 20.01 -12.13 -5.24
N PRO A 223 20.56 -13.09 -6.01
CA PRO A 223 21.33 -14.22 -5.45
C PRO A 223 22.56 -13.78 -4.65
N GLU A 224 22.93 -14.49 -3.59
CA GLU A 224 24.12 -14.17 -2.80
C GLU A 224 25.43 -14.27 -3.61
N ASP A 225 26.47 -13.56 -3.15
CA ASP A 225 27.80 -13.69 -3.74
C ASP A 225 28.32 -15.12 -3.57
N GLY A 226 28.70 -15.76 -4.68
CA GLY A 226 29.15 -17.15 -4.69
C GLY A 226 28.04 -18.19 -4.86
N PHE A 227 26.75 -17.79 -4.85
CA PHE A 227 25.63 -18.71 -5.11
C PHE A 227 25.85 -19.54 -6.39
N PHE A 228 26.20 -18.90 -7.50
CA PHE A 228 26.44 -19.57 -8.79
C PHE A 228 27.66 -20.49 -8.86
N GLY A 229 28.47 -20.52 -7.79
CA GLY A 229 29.54 -21.49 -7.61
C GLY A 229 29.09 -22.78 -6.93
N LYS A 230 27.92 -22.78 -6.26
CA LYS A 230 27.36 -23.94 -5.56
C LYS A 230 26.81 -24.99 -6.56
N PRO A 231 25.83 -24.67 -7.43
CA PRO A 231 25.35 -25.64 -8.40
C PRO A 231 26.32 -25.78 -9.58
N VAL A 232 26.42 -26.99 -10.15
CA VAL A 232 27.31 -27.29 -11.27
C VAL A 232 26.49 -27.85 -12.44
N ASN A 233 26.60 -27.20 -13.61
CA ASN A 233 25.85 -27.53 -14.83
C ASN A 233 24.32 -27.50 -14.65
N ALA A 234 23.80 -26.69 -13.73
CA ALA A 234 22.38 -26.46 -13.53
C ALA A 234 21.83 -25.40 -14.50
N THR A 235 20.51 -25.40 -14.66
CA THR A 235 19.75 -24.27 -15.23
C THR A 235 19.11 -23.50 -14.10
N VAL A 236 19.49 -22.24 -13.95
CA VAL A 236 19.02 -21.34 -12.89
C VAL A 236 18.14 -20.27 -13.51
N LEU A 237 16.86 -20.21 -13.13
CA LEU A 237 15.94 -19.12 -13.44
C LEU A 237 15.92 -18.14 -12.26
N VAL A 238 16.53 -16.98 -12.45
CA VAL A 238 16.51 -15.87 -11.48
C VAL A 238 15.32 -14.98 -11.80
N VAL A 239 14.44 -14.78 -10.83
CA VAL A 239 13.26 -13.91 -10.93
C VAL A 239 13.48 -12.74 -9.99
N SER A 240 13.54 -11.53 -10.52
CA SER A 240 13.80 -10.33 -9.70
C SER A 240 12.95 -9.16 -10.16
N GLU A 241 12.54 -8.36 -9.18
CA GLU A 241 11.94 -7.04 -9.42
C GLU A 241 13.00 -5.96 -9.67
N GLY A 242 14.23 -6.25 -9.26
CA GLY A 242 15.36 -5.35 -9.35
C GLY A 242 16.15 -5.45 -10.66
N ARG A 243 17.31 -4.79 -10.67
CA ARG A 243 18.26 -4.79 -11.79
C ARG A 243 19.45 -5.69 -11.47
N LEU A 244 19.41 -6.92 -11.96
CA LEU A 244 20.46 -7.91 -11.78
C LEU A 244 21.32 -8.09 -13.02
N GLU A 245 20.93 -7.54 -14.17
CA GLU A 245 21.66 -7.66 -15.43
C GLU A 245 23.18 -7.38 -15.28
N GLN A 246 23.56 -6.24 -14.69
CA GLN A 246 24.97 -5.87 -14.51
C GLN A 246 25.72 -6.81 -13.56
N ARG A 247 25.03 -7.34 -12.55
CA ARG A 247 25.59 -8.29 -11.59
C ARG A 247 25.84 -9.64 -12.27
N LEU A 248 24.85 -10.15 -12.99
CA LEU A 248 24.93 -11.43 -13.71
C LEU A 248 25.91 -11.40 -14.88
N LYS A 249 26.13 -10.24 -15.52
CA LYS A 249 27.20 -10.06 -16.52
C LYS A 249 28.59 -10.45 -15.96
N ARG A 250 28.86 -10.16 -14.68
CA ARG A 250 30.16 -10.44 -14.02
C ARG A 250 30.29 -11.86 -13.49
N VAL A 251 29.20 -12.62 -13.41
CA VAL A 251 29.22 -13.98 -12.90
C VAL A 251 29.90 -14.89 -13.93
N ASN A 252 30.93 -15.61 -13.51
CA ASN A 252 31.52 -16.70 -14.28
C ASN A 252 31.02 -18.03 -13.71
N SER A 253 30.22 -18.76 -14.49
CA SER A 253 29.60 -20.01 -14.05
C SER A 253 29.50 -21.02 -15.20
N THR A 254 29.50 -22.30 -14.87
CA THR A 254 29.20 -23.39 -15.82
C THR A 254 27.70 -23.59 -16.03
N ASN A 255 26.89 -22.92 -15.22
CA ASN A 255 25.43 -22.99 -15.25
C ASN A 255 24.85 -22.20 -16.42
N THR A 256 23.65 -22.59 -16.86
CA THR A 256 22.83 -21.74 -17.72
C THR A 256 21.98 -20.85 -16.83
N ILE A 257 22.08 -19.54 -17.00
CA ILE A 257 21.33 -18.57 -16.18
C ILE A 257 20.27 -17.94 -17.07
N LEU A 258 19.02 -18.06 -16.66
CA LEU A 258 17.90 -17.30 -17.18
C LEU A 258 17.58 -16.21 -16.16
N LEU A 259 17.31 -15.01 -16.64
CA LEU A 259 16.93 -13.87 -15.81
C LEU A 259 15.58 -13.36 -16.31
N LEU A 260 14.62 -13.31 -15.40
CA LEU A 260 13.29 -12.76 -15.63
C LEU A 260 13.15 -11.48 -14.79
N GLU A 261 13.17 -10.33 -15.46
CA GLU A 261 13.09 -9.01 -14.83
C GLU A 261 11.83 -8.26 -15.26
N ASP A 262 11.32 -7.40 -14.38
CA ASP A 262 10.27 -6.45 -14.75
C ASP A 262 10.85 -5.38 -15.67
N SER A 263 10.32 -5.27 -16.90
CA SER A 263 10.72 -4.26 -17.89
C SER A 263 10.51 -2.81 -17.42
N ARG A 264 9.74 -2.60 -16.35
CA ARG A 264 9.43 -1.28 -15.77
C ARG A 264 10.31 -0.96 -14.56
N ASN A 265 11.46 -1.61 -14.43
CA ASN A 265 12.43 -1.39 -13.37
C ASN A 265 13.32 -0.14 -13.58
N GLU A 266 12.88 0.85 -14.37
CA GLU A 266 13.59 2.12 -14.55
C GLU A 266 12.72 3.36 -14.34
N PHE A 267 13.28 4.32 -13.59
CA PHE A 267 12.91 5.73 -13.72
C PHE A 267 14.16 6.52 -14.09
N SER A 268 14.24 6.96 -15.35
CA SER A 268 15.45 7.59 -15.87
C SER A 268 15.87 8.79 -15.02
N GLY A 269 17.10 8.73 -14.51
CA GLY A 269 17.70 9.76 -13.65
C GLY A 269 17.30 9.71 -12.17
N LEU A 270 16.42 8.79 -11.74
CA LEU A 270 16.04 8.66 -10.32
C LEU A 270 17.19 8.17 -9.46
N GLU A 271 17.87 7.10 -9.87
CA GLU A 271 19.04 6.53 -9.17
C GLU A 271 20.10 7.61 -8.91
N ALA A 272 20.51 8.33 -9.96
CA ALA A 272 21.49 9.41 -9.84
C ALA A 272 21.02 10.58 -8.96
N ARG A 273 19.70 10.81 -8.82
CA ARG A 273 19.14 11.82 -7.89
C ARG A 273 19.19 11.33 -6.45
N VAL A 274 18.87 10.06 -6.21
CA VAL A 274 18.94 9.44 -4.88
C VAL A 274 20.37 9.45 -4.39
N GLU A 275 21.33 9.00 -5.20
CA GLU A 275 22.75 8.99 -4.84
C GLU A 275 23.32 10.38 -4.56
N LYS A 276 22.78 11.41 -5.20
CA LYS A 276 23.16 12.82 -4.98
C LYS A 276 22.33 13.52 -3.90
N SER A 277 21.34 12.83 -3.31
CA SER A 277 20.47 13.43 -2.31
C SER A 277 21.28 13.81 -1.08
N LYS A 278 20.93 14.95 -0.47
CA LYS A 278 21.51 15.38 0.81
C LYS A 278 21.26 14.39 1.95
N TRP A 279 20.24 13.54 1.80
CA TRP A 279 19.88 12.51 2.78
C TRP A 279 20.66 11.21 2.55
N TRP A 280 21.32 11.06 1.41
CA TRP A 280 22.09 9.86 1.09
C TRP A 280 23.54 10.04 1.54
N THR A 281 23.87 9.51 2.72
CA THR A 281 25.23 9.55 3.27
C THR A 281 25.91 8.18 3.13
N ASN A 282 26.93 8.12 2.25
CA ASN A 282 27.71 6.94 1.81
C ASN A 282 28.18 5.90 2.85
N LYS A 283 28.01 6.12 4.16
CA LYS A 283 28.46 5.18 5.20
C LYS A 283 27.34 4.35 5.82
N ASP A 284 26.10 4.85 5.87
CA ASP A 284 25.00 4.21 6.61
C ASP A 284 23.63 4.20 5.87
N SER A 285 23.53 4.78 4.65
CA SER A 285 22.25 5.05 3.97
C SER A 285 21.72 3.93 3.05
N GLY A 286 22.32 2.73 3.06
CA GLY A 286 21.95 1.63 2.17
C GLY A 286 22.43 1.82 0.72
N LYS A 287 22.00 0.93 -0.18
CA LYS A 287 22.19 1.02 -1.64
C LYS A 287 20.86 1.33 -2.30
N TYR A 288 20.90 1.96 -3.48
CA TYR A 288 19.69 2.09 -4.30
C TYR A 288 19.18 0.69 -4.60
N ASP A 289 17.93 0.43 -4.22
CA ASP A 289 17.29 -0.84 -4.46
C ASP A 289 16.20 -0.66 -5.52
N ALA A 290 16.33 -1.43 -6.60
CA ALA A 290 15.36 -1.43 -7.68
C ALA A 290 14.09 -2.21 -7.31
N GLU A 291 14.13 -3.09 -6.31
CA GLU A 291 12.96 -3.80 -5.80
C GLU A 291 11.95 -2.81 -5.16
N GLU A 292 12.45 -1.72 -4.59
CA GLU A 292 11.65 -0.61 -4.04
C GLU A 292 10.98 0.26 -5.12
N LEU A 293 11.27 0.08 -6.42
CA LEU A 293 10.66 0.88 -7.49
C LEU A 293 9.15 0.67 -7.63
N ARG A 294 8.64 -0.45 -7.14
CA ARG A 294 7.19 -0.69 -7.06
C ARG A 294 6.50 0.35 -6.20
N GLU A 295 7.17 0.83 -5.16
CA GLU A 295 6.70 1.89 -4.27
C GLU A 295 6.62 3.24 -5.00
N VAL A 296 7.58 3.49 -5.91
CA VAL A 296 7.60 4.67 -6.78
C VAL A 296 6.48 4.63 -7.81
N ARG A 297 6.20 3.46 -8.42
CA ARG A 297 5.05 3.28 -9.34
C ARG A 297 3.72 3.54 -8.63
N TRP A 298 3.54 3.02 -7.42
CA TRP A 298 2.34 3.29 -6.63
C TRP A 298 2.18 4.79 -6.32
N LEU A 299 3.27 5.49 -6.00
CA LEU A 299 3.26 6.94 -5.81
C LEU A 299 2.89 7.68 -7.11
N GLU A 300 3.43 7.27 -8.25
CA GLU A 300 3.07 7.81 -9.56
C GLU A 300 1.57 7.67 -9.84
N ASP A 301 0.99 6.50 -9.58
CA ASP A 301 -0.43 6.25 -9.76
C ASP A 301 -1.29 7.10 -8.83
N ALA A 302 -0.87 7.30 -7.58
CA ALA A 302 -1.55 8.18 -6.64
C ALA A 302 -1.53 9.65 -7.11
N ILE A 303 -0.40 10.13 -7.65
CA ILE A 303 -0.27 11.48 -8.22
C ILE A 303 -1.17 11.60 -9.46
N LYS A 304 -1.16 10.61 -10.36
CA LYS A 304 -2.00 10.55 -11.55
C LYS A 304 -3.49 10.56 -11.19
N ALA A 305 -3.90 9.85 -10.13
CA ALA A 305 -5.28 9.84 -9.67
C ALA A 305 -5.73 11.25 -9.23
N TYR A 306 -4.92 11.96 -8.45
CA TYR A 306 -5.21 13.34 -8.07
C TYR A 306 -5.25 14.28 -9.28
N ALA A 307 -4.30 14.15 -10.22
CA ALA A 307 -4.25 14.94 -11.43
C ALA A 307 -5.48 14.72 -12.33
N LYS A 308 -5.85 13.45 -12.59
CA LYS A 308 -7.02 13.06 -13.39
C LYS A 308 -8.33 13.52 -12.73
N ALA A 309 -8.43 13.47 -11.41
CA ALA A 309 -9.56 14.02 -10.67
C ALA A 309 -9.65 15.55 -10.84
N LEU A 310 -8.53 16.26 -10.75
CA LEU A 310 -8.45 17.69 -10.95
C LEU A 310 -8.84 18.08 -12.39
N ASP A 311 -8.33 17.39 -13.40
CA ASP A 311 -8.67 17.64 -14.81
C ASP A 311 -10.15 17.38 -15.12
N THR A 312 -10.74 16.36 -14.47
CA THR A 312 -12.17 16.06 -14.58
C THR A 312 -13.03 17.21 -14.08
N LEU A 313 -12.62 17.87 -13.00
CA LEU A 313 -13.33 19.00 -12.40
C LEU A 313 -13.01 20.34 -13.07
N CYS A 314 -11.78 20.53 -13.51
CA CYS A 314 -11.23 21.80 -13.95
C CYS A 314 -10.79 21.74 -15.42
N LYS A 315 -11.74 21.49 -16.32
CA LYS A 315 -11.49 21.43 -17.76
C LYS A 315 -10.83 22.71 -18.28
N LYS A 316 -9.72 22.58 -19.00
CA LYS A 316 -8.95 23.70 -19.59
C LYS A 316 -8.56 24.78 -18.57
N LYS A 317 -8.08 24.39 -17.38
CA LYS A 317 -7.66 25.30 -16.28
C LYS A 317 -8.79 26.17 -15.73
N LYS A 318 -10.06 25.85 -16.04
CA LYS A 318 -11.22 26.58 -15.54
C LYS A 318 -12.02 25.66 -14.62
N CYS A 319 -11.83 25.82 -13.32
CA CYS A 319 -12.71 25.17 -12.35
C CYS A 319 -14.05 25.90 -12.31
N LYS A 320 -15.14 25.16 -12.10
CA LYS A 320 -16.38 25.78 -11.59
C LYS A 320 -16.03 26.42 -10.23
N SER A 321 -16.50 27.65 -9.98
CA SER A 321 -16.20 28.34 -8.72
C SER A 321 -16.60 27.50 -7.50
N GLN A 322 -15.71 27.45 -6.49
CA GLN A 322 -15.77 26.64 -5.26
C GLN A 322 -16.19 25.18 -5.47
N VAL A 323 -15.20 24.30 -5.61
CA VAL A 323 -15.43 22.85 -5.54
C VAL A 323 -15.69 22.49 -4.08
N ASN A 324 -16.90 22.02 -3.77
CA ASN A 324 -17.21 21.50 -2.44
C ASN A 324 -16.36 20.23 -2.17
N ALA A 325 -15.84 20.10 -0.95
CA ALA A 325 -15.07 18.94 -0.52
C ALA A 325 -15.78 17.59 -0.74
N VAL A 326 -17.11 17.56 -0.67
CA VAL A 326 -17.88 16.32 -0.95
C VAL A 326 -17.82 15.96 -2.43
N ASP A 327 -17.98 16.93 -3.32
CA ASP A 327 -17.90 16.71 -4.77
C ASP A 327 -16.49 16.30 -5.18
N TRP A 328 -15.47 16.94 -4.59
CA TRP A 328 -14.08 16.55 -4.75
C TRP A 328 -13.83 15.09 -4.35
N ASN A 329 -14.28 14.71 -3.16
CA ASN A 329 -14.11 13.37 -2.64
C ASN A 329 -14.78 12.31 -3.54
N ASN A 330 -15.97 12.61 -4.08
CA ASN A 330 -16.68 11.72 -4.99
C ASN A 330 -15.96 11.57 -6.33
N VAL A 331 -15.43 12.66 -6.90
CA VAL A 331 -14.65 12.60 -8.14
C VAL A 331 -13.38 11.79 -7.93
N LEU A 332 -12.66 12.02 -6.84
CA LEU A 332 -11.47 11.25 -6.52
C LEU A 332 -11.78 9.76 -6.34
N SER A 333 -12.86 9.43 -5.61
CA SER A 333 -13.32 8.06 -5.42
C SER A 333 -13.60 7.35 -6.75
N ASN A 334 -14.29 8.03 -7.67
CA ASN A 334 -14.56 7.49 -9.01
C ASN A 334 -13.27 7.27 -9.81
N VAL A 335 -12.34 8.22 -9.77
CA VAL A 335 -11.05 8.10 -10.47
C VAL A 335 -10.22 6.95 -9.93
N VAL A 336 -10.16 6.77 -8.61
CA VAL A 336 -9.46 5.64 -7.97
C VAL A 336 -10.14 4.31 -8.33
N ALA A 337 -11.47 4.26 -8.32
CA ALA A 337 -12.22 3.07 -8.71
C ALA A 337 -12.03 2.72 -10.21
N ASP A 338 -11.95 3.72 -11.09
CA ASP A 338 -11.69 3.51 -12.51
C ASP A 338 -10.24 3.10 -12.76
N HIS A 339 -9.28 3.66 -12.03
CA HIS A 339 -7.89 3.19 -12.04
C HIS A 339 -7.80 1.71 -11.69
N ALA A 340 -8.48 1.26 -10.63
CA ALA A 340 -8.49 -0.15 -10.26
C ALA A 340 -9.03 -1.08 -11.37
N LYS A 341 -9.92 -0.59 -12.24
CA LYS A 341 -10.39 -1.33 -13.42
C LYS A 341 -9.36 -1.30 -14.55
N GLU A 342 -8.74 -0.15 -14.80
CA GLU A 342 -7.70 0.05 -15.83
C GLU A 342 -6.46 -0.82 -15.53
N THR A 343 -5.99 -0.88 -14.28
CA THR A 343 -4.85 -1.72 -13.86
C THR A 343 -5.11 -3.21 -14.09
N GLN A 344 -6.36 -3.68 -14.02
CA GLN A 344 -6.69 -5.07 -14.34
C GLN A 344 -6.63 -5.39 -15.84
N LEU A 345 -6.66 -4.37 -16.71
CA LEU A 345 -6.67 -4.54 -18.17
C LEU A 345 -5.27 -4.40 -18.78
N ASN A 346 -4.41 -3.58 -18.18
CA ASN A 346 -3.05 -3.36 -18.66
C ASN A 346 -2.18 -4.61 -18.46
N ALA A 347 -1.53 -5.06 -19.53
CA ALA A 347 -0.58 -6.16 -19.45
C ALA A 347 0.72 -5.69 -18.79
N ALA A 348 1.25 -6.47 -17.84
CA ALA A 348 2.59 -6.31 -17.31
C ALA A 348 3.59 -7.02 -18.22
N SER A 349 4.74 -6.41 -18.50
CA SER A 349 5.79 -6.98 -19.36
C SER A 349 7.01 -7.36 -18.54
N LEU A 350 7.54 -8.56 -18.78
CA LEU A 350 8.79 -9.05 -18.21
C LEU A 350 9.80 -9.29 -19.33
N GLU A 351 11.05 -8.91 -19.10
CA GLU A 351 12.15 -9.23 -20.01
C GLU A 351 12.79 -10.55 -19.62
N LEU A 352 13.01 -11.41 -20.61
CA LEU A 352 13.71 -12.67 -20.45
C LEU A 352 15.11 -12.56 -21.06
N LEU A 353 16.13 -12.71 -20.22
CA LEU A 353 17.52 -12.73 -20.62
C LEU A 353 18.14 -14.11 -20.34
N MET A 354 19.14 -14.49 -21.14
CA MET A 354 19.83 -15.76 -21.04
C MET A 354 21.34 -15.58 -21.12
N LYS A 355 22.05 -16.24 -20.20
CA LYS A 355 23.50 -16.39 -20.19
C LYS A 355 23.82 -17.88 -20.23
N ALA A 356 24.35 -18.35 -21.36
CA ALA A 356 24.76 -19.73 -21.54
C ALA A 356 26.19 -19.91 -21.03
N LYS A 357 26.36 -20.45 -19.81
CA LYS A 357 27.67 -20.64 -19.18
C LYS A 357 28.43 -19.31 -19.04
N ALA A 358 29.69 -19.26 -19.50
CA ALA A 358 30.52 -18.07 -19.50
C ALA A 358 30.22 -17.10 -20.67
N SER A 359 29.13 -17.27 -21.42
CA SER A 359 28.75 -16.33 -22.49
C SER A 359 28.33 -14.97 -21.94
N ASP A 360 28.12 -14.00 -22.82
CA ASP A 360 27.41 -12.78 -22.47
C ASP A 360 25.92 -13.08 -22.21
N LEU A 361 25.30 -12.19 -21.43
CA LEU A 361 23.87 -12.19 -21.15
C LEU A 361 23.15 -11.53 -22.34
N GLN A 362 22.17 -12.21 -22.93
CA GLN A 362 21.45 -11.77 -24.12
C GLN A 362 19.95 -11.76 -23.86
N THR A 363 19.24 -10.72 -24.29
CA THR A 363 17.77 -10.69 -24.28
C THR A 363 17.25 -11.68 -25.30
N ILE A 364 16.40 -12.60 -24.88
CA ILE A 364 15.86 -13.67 -25.75
C ILE A 364 14.36 -13.54 -25.97
N GLY A 365 13.64 -12.77 -25.15
CA GLY A 365 12.22 -12.53 -25.35
C GLY A 365 11.59 -11.63 -24.30
N THR A 366 10.30 -11.37 -24.48
CA THR A 366 9.47 -10.58 -23.57
C THR A 366 8.20 -11.36 -23.24
N ILE A 367 7.84 -11.43 -21.95
CA ILE A 367 6.58 -12.03 -21.50
C ILE A 367 5.57 -10.94 -21.23
N ALA A 368 4.43 -10.96 -21.93
CA ALA A 368 3.28 -10.12 -21.64
C ALA A 368 2.26 -10.89 -20.79
N VAL A 369 1.99 -10.39 -19.59
CA VAL A 369 1.05 -10.96 -18.62
C VAL A 369 -0.19 -10.07 -18.50
N GLY A 370 -1.32 -10.54 -19.03
CA GLY A 370 -2.63 -9.89 -18.88
C GLY A 370 -3.60 -10.75 -18.06
N LYS A 371 -4.79 -10.20 -17.76
CA LYS A 371 -5.79 -10.74 -16.80
C LYS A 371 -5.99 -12.26 -16.80
N ASN A 372 -5.92 -12.93 -17.95
CA ASN A 372 -6.03 -14.38 -18.09
C ASN A 372 -5.11 -14.97 -19.19
N LYS A 373 -4.13 -14.22 -19.69
CA LYS A 373 -3.29 -14.66 -20.81
C LYS A 373 -1.85 -14.26 -20.55
N VAL A 374 -0.97 -15.24 -20.58
CA VAL A 374 0.48 -15.04 -20.57
C VAL A 374 0.99 -15.39 -21.96
N LYS A 375 1.55 -14.41 -22.68
CA LYS A 375 2.17 -14.60 -23.98
C LYS A 375 3.66 -14.37 -23.87
N LEU A 376 4.45 -15.25 -24.47
CA LEU A 376 5.90 -15.09 -24.60
C LEU A 376 6.18 -14.73 -26.05
N HIS A 377 6.78 -13.58 -26.25
CA HIS A 377 7.25 -13.09 -27.53
C HIS A 377 8.76 -13.27 -27.59
N TRP A 378 9.25 -13.98 -28.60
CA TRP A 378 10.68 -14.15 -28.79
C TRP A 378 11.28 -12.91 -29.46
N GLY A 379 12.50 -12.55 -29.10
CA GLY A 379 13.21 -11.48 -29.79
C GLY A 379 13.60 -11.91 -31.19
N ASP A 380 13.43 -11.03 -32.18
CA ASP A 380 13.88 -11.28 -33.56
C ASP A 380 15.39 -11.54 -33.58
N ASP A 381 15.75 -12.80 -33.83
CA ASP A 381 17.07 -13.16 -34.34
C ASP A 381 17.16 -12.60 -35.77
N ASP A 382 17.50 -11.32 -35.95
CA ASP A 382 18.18 -10.84 -37.16
C ASP A 382 18.81 -9.45 -36.97
N ASP A 383 20.13 -9.47 -36.74
CA ASP A 383 21.07 -8.49 -37.28
C ASP A 383 20.89 -8.40 -38.82
N LYS A 384 19.84 -7.74 -39.29
CA LYS A 384 19.73 -7.23 -40.66
C LYS A 384 19.52 -5.73 -40.64
N LYS A 385 20.65 -5.04 -40.47
CA LYS A 385 20.88 -3.82 -41.24
C LYS A 385 20.92 -4.22 -42.71
N ASP A 386 19.83 -4.01 -43.44
CA ASP A 386 19.82 -3.78 -44.88
C ASP A 386 18.47 -3.08 -45.15
N ASN A 387 18.46 -1.75 -45.28
CA ASN A 387 18.30 -1.09 -46.57
C ASN A 387 17.21 -1.75 -47.42
N ASP A 388 16.00 -1.18 -47.43
CA ASP A 388 15.22 -1.03 -48.65
C ASP A 388 14.39 0.25 -48.57
N ASN A 389 15.01 1.27 -49.15
CA ASN A 389 14.34 2.40 -49.77
C ASN A 389 13.59 1.88 -51.01
N ASP A 390 12.46 2.53 -51.31
CA ASP A 390 11.80 2.61 -52.61
C ASP A 390 10.99 1.37 -53.06
N LYS A 391 9.65 1.46 -52.96
CA LYS A 391 8.81 1.97 -54.07
C LYS A 391 7.32 1.95 -53.74
N ASP A 392 6.72 3.13 -53.85
CA ASP A 392 5.32 3.32 -54.23
C ASP A 392 5.08 2.67 -55.61
N ASP A 393 3.91 2.09 -55.83
CA ASP A 393 3.08 2.34 -57.01
C ASP A 393 1.68 1.74 -56.81
N ASP A 394 0.70 2.58 -57.10
CA ASP A 394 -0.75 2.38 -57.08
C ASP A 394 -1.24 1.38 -58.16
N ASP A 395 -2.39 0.74 -57.91
CA ASP A 395 -3.63 0.91 -58.68
C ASP A 395 -4.56 -0.34 -58.64
N ASP A 396 -5.85 0.01 -58.60
CA ASP A 396 -7.06 -0.80 -58.57
C ASP A 396 -7.21 -1.80 -59.76
N ASP A 397 -7.92 -2.92 -59.55
CA ASP A 397 -9.22 -3.19 -60.21
C ASP A 397 -9.72 -4.64 -59.95
N ASP A 398 -11.05 -4.71 -59.83
CA ASP A 398 -11.93 -5.88 -59.65
C ASP A 398 -11.88 -6.90 -60.80
N ASP A 399 -12.08 -8.19 -60.49
CA ASP A 399 -13.24 -8.99 -60.94
C ASP A 399 -13.05 -10.52 -60.74
N ASP A 400 -14.16 -11.16 -60.43
CA ASP A 400 -14.41 -12.58 -60.14
C ASP A 400 -13.95 -13.58 -61.22
N ASP A 401 -13.49 -14.78 -60.81
CA ASP A 401 -14.03 -16.05 -61.31
C ASP A 401 -13.45 -17.28 -60.56
N ASP A 402 -14.38 -18.20 -60.23
CA ASP A 402 -14.17 -19.49 -59.57
C ASP A 402 -13.27 -20.44 -60.37
N SER A 403 -12.36 -21.15 -59.67
CA SER A 403 -11.86 -22.48 -60.08
C SER A 403 -11.30 -23.21 -58.86
N ASP A 404 -12.05 -24.23 -58.41
CA ASP A 404 -11.55 -25.32 -57.57
C ASP A 404 -10.39 -26.04 -58.30
N ASP A 405 -9.23 -26.12 -57.66
CA ASP A 405 -8.37 -27.30 -57.71
C ASP A 405 -7.47 -27.30 -56.47
N ASP A 406 -7.58 -28.40 -55.72
CA ASP A 406 -6.77 -28.78 -54.58
C ASP A 406 -5.28 -28.82 -54.96
N ASP A 407 -4.39 -28.27 -54.12
CA ASP A 407 -3.14 -28.89 -53.70
C ASP A 407 -2.45 -28.06 -52.60
N ASP A 408 -2.25 -28.75 -51.47
CA ASP A 408 -1.11 -28.68 -50.55
C ASP A 408 -0.85 -27.43 -49.69
N ASP A 409 -1.17 -27.60 -48.41
CA ASP A 409 -0.24 -27.38 -47.28
C ASP A 409 0.65 -26.12 -47.33
N ASP A 410 0.10 -24.97 -46.93
CA ASP A 410 0.87 -23.97 -46.19
C ASP A 410 0.33 -23.90 -44.76
N ASP A 411 0.67 -24.98 -44.04
CA ASP A 411 0.88 -24.96 -42.60
C ASP A 411 1.80 -23.79 -42.21
N ASP A 412 1.49 -23.26 -41.03
CA ASP A 412 2.44 -22.74 -40.07
C ASP A 412 3.02 -21.32 -40.29
N ASP A 413 2.43 -20.43 -39.50
CA ASP A 413 3.19 -19.78 -38.43
C ASP A 413 4.20 -18.70 -38.82
N ASN A 414 3.73 -17.46 -38.76
CA ASN A 414 4.48 -16.39 -38.07
C ASN A 414 4.61 -16.72 -36.56
N GLU A 415 5.06 -17.93 -36.22
CA GLU A 415 5.58 -18.23 -34.89
C GLU A 415 6.92 -17.50 -34.79
N ASP A 416 6.92 -16.46 -33.96
CA ASP A 416 8.08 -15.92 -33.26
C ASP A 416 9.14 -17.04 -33.10
N LYS A 417 10.17 -17.08 -33.97
CA LYS A 417 11.08 -18.23 -34.04
C LYS A 417 11.91 -18.27 -32.78
N MET A 418 11.56 -19.19 -31.88
CA MET A 418 12.25 -19.45 -30.62
C MET A 418 13.79 -19.48 -30.79
N PRO A 419 14.56 -18.71 -29.99
CA PRO A 419 16.00 -18.58 -30.16
C PRO A 419 16.72 -19.92 -30.11
N LYS A 420 17.70 -20.12 -31.00
CA LYS A 420 18.42 -21.40 -31.15
C LYS A 420 19.11 -21.86 -29.85
N THR A 421 19.55 -20.92 -29.03
CA THR A 421 20.16 -21.16 -27.71
C THR A 421 19.15 -21.73 -26.72
N PHE A 422 17.93 -21.19 -26.69
CA PHE A 422 16.82 -21.69 -25.87
C PHE A 422 16.34 -23.06 -26.34
N LYS A 423 16.17 -23.26 -27.66
CA LYS A 423 15.81 -24.57 -28.24
C LYS A 423 16.81 -25.67 -27.89
N LYS A 424 18.12 -25.35 -27.87
CA LYS A 424 19.18 -26.28 -27.43
C LYS A 424 19.03 -26.65 -25.95
N LEU A 425 18.59 -25.75 -25.09
CA LEU A 425 18.36 -26.01 -23.67
C LEU A 425 17.27 -27.07 -23.49
N ILE A 426 16.10 -26.86 -24.11
CA ILE A 426 14.97 -27.81 -24.07
C ILE A 426 15.38 -29.20 -24.61
N SER A 427 16.18 -29.24 -25.68
CA SER A 427 16.60 -30.52 -26.28
C SER A 427 17.49 -31.37 -25.37
N LYS A 428 18.25 -30.73 -24.46
CA LYS A 428 19.09 -31.43 -23.48
C LYS A 428 18.27 -32.03 -22.33
N GLU A 429 17.12 -31.44 -22.03
CA GLU A 429 16.28 -31.86 -20.89
C GLU A 429 15.52 -33.17 -21.15
N LYS A 430 15.38 -33.60 -22.41
CA LYS A 430 14.77 -34.92 -22.73
C LYS A 430 15.54 -36.13 -22.16
N GLY A 431 16.67 -35.92 -21.48
CA GLY A 431 17.52 -36.97 -20.91
C GLY A 431 17.50 -37.15 -19.37
N THR A 432 16.86 -36.27 -18.59
CA THR A 432 16.92 -36.32 -17.11
C THR A 432 15.64 -36.93 -16.51
N LYS A 433 15.73 -38.17 -16.01
CA LYS A 433 14.66 -38.80 -15.22
C LYS A 433 14.58 -38.15 -13.83
N THR A 434 13.61 -37.27 -13.63
CA THR A 434 13.20 -36.81 -12.30
C THR A 434 12.07 -37.70 -11.79
N GLY A 435 12.35 -38.54 -10.79
CA GLY A 435 11.33 -39.32 -10.10
C GLY A 435 10.72 -38.49 -8.96
N CYS A 436 9.57 -37.87 -9.17
CA CYS A 436 8.70 -37.47 -8.06
C CYS A 436 7.54 -38.48 -7.97
N ALA A 437 7.23 -38.92 -6.75
CA ALA A 437 6.05 -39.72 -6.47
C ALA A 437 4.79 -38.88 -6.74
N THR A 438 4.01 -39.26 -7.75
CA THR A 438 2.83 -38.52 -8.21
C THR A 438 1.52 -38.96 -7.53
N THR A 439 1.58 -39.58 -6.35
CA THR A 439 0.37 -40.01 -5.64
C THR A 439 0.33 -39.46 -4.22
N PRO A 440 -0.80 -38.87 -3.80
CA PRO A 440 -1.04 -38.64 -2.38
C PRO A 440 -1.09 -40.02 -1.72
N LYS A 441 -0.09 -40.36 -0.88
CA LYS A 441 -0.28 -41.47 0.04
C LYS A 441 -1.44 -41.08 0.94
N GLU A 442 -2.56 -41.79 0.79
CA GLU A 442 -3.57 -41.89 1.83
C GLU A 442 -2.84 -42.12 3.16
N ILE A 443 -2.90 -41.12 4.03
CA ILE A 443 -2.51 -41.27 5.42
C ILE A 443 -3.55 -42.21 6.01
N LYS A 444 -3.25 -43.52 6.00
CA LYS A 444 -3.95 -44.48 6.85
C LYS A 444 -3.81 -43.96 8.27
N MET A 445 -4.91 -43.46 8.82
CA MET A 445 -5.07 -43.27 10.25
C MET A 445 -4.85 -44.62 10.92
N LEU A 446 -3.62 -44.85 11.38
CA LEU A 446 -3.35 -45.79 12.45
C LEU A 446 -3.60 -45.03 13.75
N HIS A 447 -4.67 -45.45 14.40
CA HIS A 447 -5.05 -45.05 15.74
C HIS A 447 -3.98 -45.51 16.74
N GLU A 448 -3.76 -44.66 17.75
CA GLU A 448 -3.42 -44.99 19.15
C GLU A 448 -2.12 -45.78 19.38
N ASP A 449 -1.03 -45.07 19.65
CA ASP A 449 -0.52 -44.85 21.02
C ASP A 449 0.93 -44.29 20.99
N ASP A 450 1.21 -43.40 21.94
CA ASP A 450 2.51 -42.80 22.33
C ASP A 450 2.99 -41.51 21.62
N ASP A 451 2.41 -40.40 22.11
CA ASP A 451 3.02 -39.07 22.31
C ASP A 451 4.45 -39.16 22.92
N GLU A 452 5.44 -38.28 22.76
CA GLU A 452 5.59 -36.92 22.21
C GLU A 452 7.13 -36.64 22.16
N THR A 453 7.69 -36.16 21.05
CA THR A 453 8.83 -35.19 20.97
C THR A 453 9.34 -35.04 19.53
N ALA A 454 8.56 -34.36 18.69
CA ALA A 454 9.06 -33.60 17.54
C ALA A 454 7.96 -32.60 17.12
N GLN A 455 7.82 -31.53 17.89
CA GLN A 455 6.99 -30.39 17.49
C GLN A 455 7.71 -29.65 16.35
N VAL A 456 7.15 -29.78 15.15
CA VAL A 456 7.33 -28.80 14.07
C VAL A 456 6.52 -27.57 14.47
N LEU A 457 7.21 -26.50 14.89
CA LEU A 457 6.61 -25.21 15.21
C LEU A 457 6.15 -24.52 13.92
N VAL A 458 5.00 -24.95 13.40
CA VAL A 458 4.13 -24.06 12.65
C VAL A 458 3.38 -23.24 13.71
N SER A 459 3.54 -21.92 13.72
CA SER A 459 2.66 -21.05 14.49
C SER A 459 1.31 -20.98 13.77
N GLU A 460 0.57 -22.08 13.78
CA GLU A 460 -0.88 -22.02 13.74
C GLU A 460 -1.30 -21.57 15.13
N MET A 461 -1.84 -20.36 15.23
CA MET A 461 -2.44 -19.89 16.47
C MET A 461 -3.66 -20.77 16.73
N ASP A 462 -3.51 -21.68 17.69
CA ASP A 462 -4.49 -22.70 18.02
C ASP A 462 -5.84 -22.03 18.32
N ASN A 463 -6.93 -22.55 17.76
CA ASN A 463 -8.26 -21.92 17.88
C ASN A 463 -8.67 -21.71 19.35
N THR A 464 -8.11 -22.50 20.26
CA THR A 464 -8.26 -22.41 21.72
C THR A 464 -7.62 -21.15 22.32
N GLU A 465 -6.46 -20.70 21.82
CA GLU A 465 -5.77 -19.48 22.26
C GLU A 465 -6.49 -18.21 21.79
N TRP A 466 -7.06 -18.23 20.58
CA TRP A 466 -7.89 -17.12 20.10
C TRP A 466 -9.17 -16.97 20.93
N TRP A 467 -9.88 -18.06 21.24
CA TRP A 467 -11.07 -18.00 22.10
C TRP A 467 -10.74 -17.63 23.56
N THR A 468 -9.58 -18.00 24.09
CA THR A 468 -9.14 -17.53 25.42
C THR A 468 -8.69 -16.07 25.41
N MET A 469 -8.06 -15.58 24.35
CA MET A 469 -7.75 -14.15 24.20
C MET A 469 -9.04 -13.32 24.08
N VAL A 470 -9.99 -13.75 23.25
CA VAL A 470 -11.31 -13.10 23.13
C VAL A 470 -12.07 -13.18 24.46
N GLY A 471 -12.03 -14.32 25.15
CA GLY A 471 -12.66 -14.51 26.47
C GLY A 471 -12.05 -13.66 27.58
N THR A 472 -10.72 -13.52 27.62
CA THR A 472 -10.02 -12.69 28.61
C THR A 472 -10.22 -11.20 28.34
N VAL A 473 -10.13 -10.75 27.08
CA VAL A 473 -10.36 -9.35 26.70
C VAL A 473 -11.82 -8.94 26.92
N SER A 474 -12.77 -9.82 26.58
CA SER A 474 -14.19 -9.60 26.85
C SER A 474 -14.49 -9.61 28.36
N GLY A 475 -13.90 -10.56 29.11
CA GLY A 475 -14.06 -10.66 30.56
C GLY A 475 -13.54 -9.43 31.30
N VAL A 476 -12.38 -8.91 30.91
CA VAL A 476 -11.83 -7.67 31.48
C VAL A 476 -12.70 -6.47 31.13
N GLY A 477 -13.22 -6.39 29.89
CA GLY A 477 -14.14 -5.34 29.47
C GLY A 477 -15.44 -5.32 30.27
N VAL A 478 -16.06 -6.48 30.49
CA VAL A 478 -17.28 -6.62 31.29
C VAL A 478 -17.00 -6.30 32.77
N ALA A 479 -15.88 -6.76 33.33
CA ALA A 479 -15.50 -6.44 34.70
C ALA A 479 -15.26 -4.93 34.90
N MET A 480 -14.56 -4.27 33.97
CA MET A 480 -14.37 -2.81 34.02
C MET A 480 -15.68 -2.06 33.88
N PHE A 481 -16.62 -2.55 33.07
CA PHE A 481 -17.95 -1.95 32.94
C PHE A 481 -18.78 -2.08 34.22
N VAL A 482 -18.76 -3.25 34.87
CA VAL A 482 -19.45 -3.48 36.15
C VAL A 482 -18.84 -2.66 37.28
N VAL A 483 -17.50 -2.57 37.35
CA VAL A 483 -16.81 -1.70 38.33
C VAL A 483 -17.14 -0.23 38.06
N GLY A 484 -17.22 0.20 36.80
CA GLY A 484 -17.67 1.53 36.42
C GLY A 484 -19.09 1.83 36.90
N ILE A 485 -20.03 0.91 36.70
CA ILE A 485 -21.41 1.04 37.20
C ILE A 485 -21.45 1.07 38.74
N LEU A 486 -20.68 0.22 39.43
CA LEU A 486 -20.61 0.20 40.89
C LEU A 486 -19.99 1.49 41.44
N ALA A 487 -18.94 2.02 40.81
CA ALA A 487 -18.33 3.29 41.19
C ALA A 487 -19.34 4.45 41.03
N VAL A 488 -20.06 4.49 39.90
CA VAL A 488 -21.15 5.45 39.70
C VAL A 488 -22.26 5.26 40.73
N TYR A 489 -22.62 4.02 41.08
CA TYR A 489 -23.63 3.72 42.09
C TYR A 489 -23.19 4.16 43.51
N VAL A 490 -21.93 3.94 43.89
CA VAL A 490 -21.37 4.39 45.18
C VAL A 490 -21.33 5.92 45.25
N VAL A 491 -20.93 6.59 44.15
CA VAL A 491 -20.98 8.06 44.08
C VAL A 491 -22.43 8.54 44.16
N TYR A 492 -23.35 7.90 43.45
CA TYR A 492 -24.77 8.26 43.45
C TYR A 492 -25.43 8.05 44.82
N THR A 493 -25.11 6.97 45.52
CA THR A 493 -25.62 6.65 46.87
C THR A 493 -24.94 7.46 47.97
N ASN A 494 -23.70 7.93 47.78
CA ASN A 494 -23.07 8.89 48.70
C ASN A 494 -23.60 10.33 48.51
N ILE A 495 -23.98 10.71 47.27
CA ILE A 495 -24.62 12.01 47.01
C ILE A 495 -26.08 12.02 47.51
N ARG A 496 -26.79 10.89 47.42
CA ARG A 496 -28.08 10.69 48.07
C ARG A 496 -27.89 9.92 49.38
N GLY A 497 -27.42 10.62 50.40
CA GLY A 497 -27.21 10.06 51.75
C GLY A 497 -28.35 9.16 52.25
N PRO A 498 -28.07 8.26 53.21
CA PRO A 498 -28.93 7.12 53.53
C PRO A 498 -30.37 7.54 53.81
N VAL A 499 -31.30 7.04 52.99
CA VAL A 499 -32.72 7.18 53.25
C VAL A 499 -33.04 6.28 54.45
N ALA A 500 -33.32 6.92 55.59
CA ALA A 500 -33.74 6.24 56.80
C ALA A 500 -34.97 5.35 56.51
N PRO A 501 -35.00 4.10 57.00
CA PRO A 501 -36.16 3.24 56.82
C PRO A 501 -37.38 3.87 57.51
N LYS A 502 -38.46 4.05 56.73
CA LYS A 502 -39.79 4.38 57.26
C LYS A 502 -40.24 3.24 58.16
N ASN A 503 -39.95 3.34 59.46
CA ASN A 503 -40.76 2.87 60.59
C ASN A 503 -39.90 2.89 61.87
N ALA A 504 -39.73 4.07 62.46
CA ALA A 504 -39.41 4.19 63.89
C ALA A 504 -40.22 5.36 64.44
N ARG A 505 -41.22 5.01 65.24
CA ARG A 505 -42.12 5.90 65.96
C ARG A 505 -41.53 6.10 67.36
N ILE A 506 -41.75 7.28 67.95
CA ILE A 506 -41.60 7.62 69.38
C ILE A 506 -40.12 7.94 69.74
N GLU A 507 -39.73 9.03 70.41
CA GLU A 507 -40.36 9.84 71.45
C GLU A 507 -39.75 11.26 71.49
N ARG A 508 -40.52 12.19 72.04
CA ARG A 508 -40.19 13.60 72.28
C ARG A 508 -39.93 13.74 73.78
N ASP A 509 -38.84 14.42 74.18
CA ASP A 509 -38.75 15.33 75.35
C ASP A 509 -37.27 15.65 75.68
N THR A 510 -36.81 16.90 75.53
CA THR A 510 -36.78 18.09 76.42
C THR A 510 -35.46 18.30 77.17
N SER A 511 -35.07 19.58 77.18
CA SER A 511 -34.28 20.31 78.21
C SER A 511 -32.74 20.28 78.17
N LEU A 512 -32.12 21.46 78.00
CA LEU A 512 -31.49 22.29 79.06
C LEU A 512 -30.30 23.15 78.56
N ARG A 513 -30.48 24.49 78.65
CA ARG A 513 -29.54 25.58 79.04
C ARG A 513 -28.21 25.79 78.27
N ARG A 514 -28.07 26.99 77.64
CA ARG A 514 -27.26 28.20 78.04
C ARG A 514 -25.74 27.96 77.95
N VAL A 515 -24.92 28.75 77.25
CA VAL A 515 -24.52 30.17 77.38
C VAL A 515 -23.78 30.49 76.06
N GLY A 516 -23.99 31.57 75.28
CA GLY A 516 -23.93 33.00 75.58
C GLY A 516 -22.62 33.58 75.01
N SER A 517 -22.70 34.53 74.07
CA SER A 517 -21.86 35.76 73.97
C SER A 517 -21.88 36.35 72.56
N ASP A 518 -22.57 37.50 72.44
CA ASP A 518 -22.31 38.73 71.66
C ASP A 518 -21.61 38.63 70.28
N ARG A 519 -22.05 39.29 69.20
CA ARG A 519 -22.54 40.69 69.10
C ARG A 519 -23.21 40.92 67.73
N GLU A 520 -24.20 41.81 67.72
CA GLU A 520 -25.08 42.17 66.58
C GLU A 520 -24.48 43.13 65.51
N PRO A 521 -25.19 43.30 64.35
CA PRO A 521 -24.77 43.89 63.05
C PRO A 521 -25.27 45.36 62.89
N PRO A 522 -25.80 45.96 61.76
CA PRO A 522 -25.95 45.61 60.33
C PRO A 522 -25.66 46.79 59.34
N VAL A 523 -26.05 46.68 58.06
CA VAL A 523 -26.91 47.62 57.26
C VAL A 523 -27.09 47.02 55.84
N ARG A 524 -28.25 46.47 55.41
CA ARG A 524 -29.56 47.04 54.97
C ARG A 524 -29.67 47.19 53.43
N ALA A 525 -30.42 46.28 52.77
CA ALA A 525 -31.69 46.47 52.00
C ALA A 525 -31.52 47.00 50.55
N GLN A 526 -32.36 46.73 49.53
CA GLN A 526 -33.80 46.39 49.39
C GLN A 526 -34.00 45.41 48.20
N ARG A 527 -34.87 44.39 48.23
CA ARG A 527 -36.34 44.37 47.97
C ARG A 527 -36.78 45.09 46.68
N HIS A 528 -37.21 44.34 45.66
CA HIS A 528 -38.65 44.10 45.39
C HIS A 528 -38.96 43.02 44.32
N PRO A 529 -40.20 42.46 44.32
CA PRO A 529 -40.59 41.19 43.70
C PRO A 529 -41.73 41.31 42.66
N ARG A 530 -42.24 40.14 42.21
CA ARG A 530 -43.47 39.85 41.41
C ARG A 530 -43.23 39.88 39.89
N THR A 531 -43.75 38.97 39.06
CA THR A 531 -45.00 38.19 39.14
C THR A 531 -44.92 36.91 38.29
N LEU A 532 -45.60 35.86 38.77
CA LEU A 532 -46.08 34.70 38.02
C LEU A 532 -47.04 35.13 36.90
N GLN A 533 -46.90 34.54 35.70
CA GLN A 533 -48.09 34.21 34.92
C GLN A 533 -47.91 32.94 34.08
N ARG A 534 -48.60 31.93 34.59
CA ARG A 534 -49.01 30.65 34.03
C ARG A 534 -49.70 30.81 32.67
N ARG A 535 -49.30 29.99 31.69
CA ARG A 535 -50.24 29.46 30.68
C ARG A 535 -49.81 28.06 30.25
N ASP A 536 -50.51 27.09 30.82
CA ASP A 536 -50.63 25.72 30.34
C ASP A 536 -51.31 25.70 28.97
N SER A 537 -50.84 24.86 28.03
CA SER A 537 -51.69 23.90 27.29
C SER A 537 -50.88 22.98 26.36
N ASN A 538 -50.72 21.74 26.82
CA ASN A 538 -50.84 20.45 26.12
C ASN A 538 -50.91 20.42 24.57
N ARG A 539 -50.00 19.64 23.96
CA ARG A 539 -50.41 18.49 23.11
C ARG A 539 -49.28 17.45 22.88
N SER A 540 -49.54 16.25 23.42
CA SER A 540 -49.33 14.88 22.86
C SER A 540 -47.97 14.49 22.26
N ILE A 541 -47.16 13.64 22.91
CA ILE A 541 -47.18 12.14 22.84
C ILE A 541 -46.96 11.60 21.41
N ARG A 542 -45.79 11.00 21.12
CA ARG A 542 -45.55 9.53 21.11
C ARG A 542 -44.17 9.18 20.53
N SER A 543 -43.37 8.50 21.34
CA SER A 543 -42.18 7.73 20.99
C SER A 543 -42.55 6.27 20.69
N THR A 544 -41.97 5.67 19.64
CA THR A 544 -41.70 4.23 19.43
C THR A 544 -40.85 4.16 18.14
N ILE A 545 -39.53 3.95 18.17
CA ILE A 545 -38.82 2.66 18.25
C ILE A 545 -39.61 1.51 17.64
N SER A 546 -39.13 1.00 16.50
CA SER A 546 -39.32 -0.37 16.05
C SER A 546 -38.01 -0.85 15.43
N GLU A 547 -37.43 -1.86 16.07
CA GLU A 547 -36.39 -2.74 15.52
C GLU A 547 -36.99 -3.67 14.45
N LYS A 548 -36.11 -4.24 13.62
CA LYS A 548 -36.29 -5.25 12.55
C LYS A 548 -36.88 -4.74 11.23
N SER A 549 -36.08 -4.71 10.16
CA SER A 549 -35.79 -5.87 9.28
C SER A 549 -35.08 -5.44 7.99
N VAL A 550 -34.23 -6.34 7.48
CA VAL A 550 -33.37 -6.34 6.26
C VAL A 550 -32.00 -5.71 6.43
#